data_AF-A0A7C2BMF2-F1
#
_entry.id   AF-A0A7C2BMF2-F1
#
_cell.length_a   1.000
_cell.length_b   1.000
_cell.length_c   1.000
_cell.angle_alpha   90.00
_cell.angle_beta   90.00
_cell.angle_gamma   90.00
#
_symmetry.space_group_name_H-M   'P 1'
#
loop_
_entity.id
_entity.type
_entity.pdbx_description
1 polymer ?
#
loop_
_entity_poly.entity_id
_entity_poly.type
_entity_poly.pdbx_seq_one_letter_code
_entity_poly.pdbx_strand_id
1 'polypeptide(L)'
;MPETVERALQRLLAAASPLQAEPVPCTAAAGRVSAEEVHAARAAPGFARAAMDGYVCHDEDVRTASAQAPVRLLVTGEARPGKPPGAGPARGEAWVTSTGAAMPLRGDRVLPVEWVRREGAAVVVTKPVPVKRHVAAAQEQLAEGALLLRPGEAVTPGAVAALVAGGVREVRVHRRPRVVLFCTGDELIEPPATAPPGCTVNTNAFALAAELARAGCEVEYGGLVPDRPEALRARFRAALAGPYDVVLTTGGVSIGRHDRVPRAWLDLGARRVVGRVDLKPGGPFFAAQAAGRWAVGLSGSPAACMAAYHLLVRPLLLRLGGRRDVVRPVALARLRGRLPATDRPRALWARLEFDADRPEVEPIGGGVLEGPARAHGLVLLPGPTPPLRTGSLVATLLLTHDESSESLSVPPPQPAPLVLGVVGESGAGKTAVVEGLVARLHATGRTVGVVKHAPHGFDVDRPGSDSDRAARAGARWVGVLDGEVVWRSQAAERRGEPAVNAFVEAARAFGALPEVVLVEGLHHPAERTILVGPPKEPGPRPWCELPAVNRVPRGSWEALLDGLTARIVALLETGE
;
A
#
# COMPACT_ATOMS: atom_id res chain seq x y z
N MET A 1 14.98 28.36 4.07
CA MET A 1 15.44 27.03 3.62
C MET A 1 14.25 26.27 3.07
N PRO A 2 14.42 25.39 2.05
CA PRO A 2 13.33 24.54 1.59
C PRO A 2 12.85 23.65 2.74
N GLU A 3 11.54 23.47 2.86
CA GLU A 3 10.94 22.62 3.90
C GLU A 3 10.73 21.19 3.39
N THR A 4 10.65 20.21 4.30
CA THR A 4 10.41 18.81 3.92
C THR A 4 9.03 18.63 3.29
N VAL A 5 8.84 17.55 2.53
CA VAL A 5 7.55 17.24 1.88
C VAL A 5 6.44 17.07 2.92
N GLU A 6 6.73 16.40 4.02
CA GLU A 6 5.79 16.17 5.13
C GLU A 6 5.36 17.50 5.76
N ARG A 7 6.32 18.43 5.97
CA ARG A 7 6.00 19.74 6.56
C ARG A 7 5.20 20.62 5.61
N ALA A 8 5.56 20.62 4.33
CA ALA A 8 4.80 21.30 3.29
C ALA A 8 3.35 20.77 3.24
N LEU A 9 3.18 19.44 3.22
CA LEU A 9 1.87 18.81 3.23
C LEU A 9 1.06 19.19 4.47
N GLN A 10 1.64 19.12 5.66
CA GLN A 10 0.98 19.53 6.90
C GLN A 10 0.45 20.97 6.83
N ARG A 11 1.24 21.91 6.27
CA ARG A 11 0.81 23.31 6.12
C ARG A 11 -0.31 23.47 5.11
N LEU A 12 -0.25 22.75 3.99
CA LEU A 12 -1.34 22.75 3.00
C LEU A 12 -2.64 22.26 3.64
N LEU A 13 -2.58 21.11 4.31
CA LEU A 13 -3.74 20.48 4.94
C LEU A 13 -4.32 21.30 6.10
N ALA A 14 -3.47 21.98 6.88
CA ALA A 14 -3.90 22.85 7.97
C ALA A 14 -4.57 24.14 7.47
N ALA A 15 -4.18 24.63 6.29
CA ALA A 15 -4.76 25.82 5.68
C ALA A 15 -5.96 25.51 4.76
N ALA A 16 -6.28 24.24 4.54
CA ALA A 16 -7.38 23.79 3.69
C ALA A 16 -8.60 23.42 4.54
N SER A 17 -9.78 23.89 4.10
CA SER A 17 -11.06 23.52 4.70
C SER A 17 -11.96 22.90 3.65
N PRO A 18 -12.76 21.87 4.00
CA PRO A 18 -13.72 21.28 3.07
C PRO A 18 -14.63 22.32 2.44
N LEU A 19 -14.94 22.15 1.16
CA LEU A 19 -15.89 22.98 0.44
C LEU A 19 -17.31 22.76 0.96
N GLN A 20 -18.20 23.72 0.66
CA GLN A 20 -19.58 23.69 1.12
C GLN A 20 -20.29 22.39 0.70
N ALA A 21 -21.15 21.89 1.59
CA ALA A 21 -21.92 20.67 1.36
C ALA A 21 -23.21 20.95 0.58
N GLU A 22 -23.56 20.05 -0.32
CA GLU A 22 -24.76 20.07 -1.15
C GLU A 22 -25.53 18.75 -1.02
N PRO A 23 -26.87 18.77 -1.11
CA PRO A 23 -27.65 17.55 -1.15
C PRO A 23 -27.51 16.87 -2.52
N VAL A 24 -27.34 15.55 -2.53
CA VAL A 24 -27.42 14.73 -3.73
C VAL A 24 -28.30 13.51 -3.49
N PRO A 25 -29.02 13.00 -4.51
CA PRO A 25 -29.68 11.71 -4.42
C PRO A 25 -28.68 10.62 -4.01
N CYS A 26 -29.06 9.73 -3.10
CA CYS A 26 -28.18 8.66 -2.60
C CYS A 26 -27.68 7.75 -3.75
N THR A 27 -28.48 7.57 -4.80
CA THR A 27 -28.15 6.81 -6.01
C THR A 27 -27.09 7.47 -6.88
N ALA A 28 -26.87 8.78 -6.74
CA ALA A 28 -25.85 9.56 -7.43
C ALA A 28 -24.67 9.94 -6.51
N ALA A 29 -24.66 9.44 -5.27
CA ALA A 29 -23.66 9.79 -4.27
C ALA A 29 -22.34 9.02 -4.43
N ALA A 30 -22.27 7.98 -5.26
CA ALA A 30 -21.06 7.18 -5.44
C ALA A 30 -19.83 8.05 -5.79
N GLY A 31 -18.73 7.84 -5.06
CA GLY A 31 -17.49 8.60 -5.21
C GLY A 31 -17.53 10.04 -4.68
N ARG A 32 -18.67 10.50 -4.14
CA ARG A 32 -18.77 11.74 -3.36
C ARG A 32 -18.29 11.49 -1.93
N VAL A 33 -18.17 12.55 -1.14
CA VAL A 33 -17.68 12.49 0.24
C VAL A 33 -18.76 13.01 1.18
N SER A 34 -19.14 12.20 2.16
CA SER A 34 -20.19 12.59 3.12
C SER A 34 -19.77 13.80 3.93
N ALA A 35 -20.67 14.76 4.11
CA ALA A 35 -20.44 15.93 4.97
C ALA A 35 -20.98 15.72 6.40
N GLU A 36 -21.79 14.69 6.61
CA GLU A 36 -22.47 14.40 7.87
C GLU A 36 -22.50 12.89 8.15
N GLU A 37 -22.88 12.51 9.37
CA GLU A 37 -23.22 11.12 9.68
C GLU A 37 -24.57 10.78 9.06
N VAL A 38 -24.66 9.61 8.43
CA VAL A 38 -25.91 9.14 7.83
C VAL A 38 -26.28 7.81 8.46
N HIS A 39 -27.53 7.71 8.91
CA HIS A 39 -28.06 6.51 9.54
C HIS A 39 -29.17 5.89 8.69
N ALA A 40 -29.35 4.58 8.80
CA ALA A 40 -30.46 3.88 8.18
C ALA A 40 -31.79 4.35 8.79
N ALA A 41 -32.70 4.89 7.98
CA ALA A 41 -34.02 5.32 8.41
C ALA A 41 -35.00 4.16 8.60
N ARG A 42 -34.65 2.97 8.10
CA ARG A 42 -35.41 1.73 8.28
C ARG A 42 -34.49 0.52 8.18
N ALA A 43 -34.95 -0.60 8.72
CA ALA A 43 -34.29 -1.88 8.54
C ALA A 43 -34.48 -2.48 7.14
N ALA A 44 -33.55 -3.35 6.75
CA ALA A 44 -33.65 -4.17 5.55
C ALA A 44 -33.24 -5.64 5.84
N PRO A 45 -34.04 -6.64 5.41
CA PRO A 45 -35.48 -6.51 5.19
C PRO A 45 -36.19 -6.18 6.51
N GLY A 46 -37.33 -5.48 6.45
CA GLY A 46 -38.14 -5.15 7.63
C GLY A 46 -38.94 -6.33 8.22
N PHE A 47 -38.68 -7.56 7.78
CA PHE A 47 -39.43 -8.76 8.15
C PHE A 47 -38.52 -9.99 8.19
N ALA A 48 -38.87 -11.00 9.00
CA ALA A 48 -38.18 -12.29 9.00
C ALA A 48 -38.54 -13.06 7.72
N ARG A 49 -37.56 -13.77 7.13
CA ARG A 49 -37.72 -14.44 5.84
C ARG A 49 -37.20 -15.87 5.88
N ALA A 50 -37.73 -16.71 4.99
CA ALA A 50 -37.18 -18.04 4.75
C ALA A 50 -35.74 -17.92 4.23
N ALA A 51 -34.81 -18.63 4.87
CA ALA A 51 -33.40 -18.65 4.46
C ALA A 51 -33.11 -19.74 3.41
N MET A 52 -34.05 -20.65 3.19
CA MET A 52 -33.95 -21.77 2.26
C MET A 52 -35.31 -21.98 1.57
N ASP A 53 -35.30 -22.65 0.43
CA ASP A 53 -36.52 -23.23 -0.16
C ASP A 53 -36.97 -24.41 0.70
N GLY A 54 -38.28 -24.56 0.93
CA GLY A 54 -38.73 -25.58 1.85
C GLY A 54 -40.16 -25.45 2.34
N TYR A 55 -40.36 -25.80 3.61
CA TYR A 55 -41.65 -25.85 4.27
C TYR A 55 -41.61 -25.13 5.60
N VAL A 56 -42.44 -24.08 5.74
CA VAL A 56 -42.65 -23.43 7.04
C VAL A 56 -43.50 -24.35 7.91
N CYS A 57 -43.07 -24.57 9.16
CA CYS A 57 -43.81 -25.33 10.17
C CYS A 57 -43.51 -24.80 11.58
N HIS A 58 -44.15 -25.38 12.60
CA HIS A 58 -43.75 -25.17 14.00
C HIS A 58 -42.58 -26.09 14.34
N ASP A 59 -41.54 -25.56 14.99
CA ASP A 59 -40.34 -26.30 15.41
C ASP A 59 -40.70 -27.50 16.31
N GLU A 60 -41.67 -27.31 17.21
CA GLU A 60 -42.10 -28.35 18.15
C GLU A 60 -42.76 -29.55 17.46
N ASP A 61 -43.42 -29.34 16.31
CA ASP A 61 -44.11 -30.43 15.59
C ASP A 61 -43.12 -31.44 15.02
N VAL A 62 -41.86 -31.03 14.81
CA VAL A 62 -40.82 -31.82 14.13
C VAL A 62 -39.64 -32.17 15.03
N ARG A 63 -39.62 -31.66 16.27
CA ARG A 63 -38.52 -31.84 17.22
C ARG A 63 -38.25 -33.30 17.56
N THR A 64 -39.27 -34.15 17.56
CA THR A 64 -39.16 -35.58 17.87
C THR A 64 -39.03 -36.48 16.63
N ALA A 65 -38.91 -35.88 15.43
CA ALA A 65 -38.82 -36.64 14.19
C ALA A 65 -37.58 -37.56 14.18
N SER A 66 -37.78 -38.83 13.86
CA SER A 66 -36.71 -39.83 13.74
C SER A 66 -37.08 -40.88 12.70
N ALA A 67 -36.15 -41.79 12.40
CA ALA A 67 -36.41 -42.86 11.45
C ALA A 67 -37.47 -43.84 11.97
N GLN A 68 -37.51 -44.03 13.30
CA GLN A 68 -38.44 -44.92 14.00
C GLN A 68 -39.79 -44.25 14.28
N ALA A 69 -39.82 -42.92 14.36
CA ALA A 69 -41.03 -42.12 14.57
C ALA A 69 -41.04 -40.93 13.59
N PRO A 70 -41.37 -41.17 12.30
CA PRO A 70 -41.41 -40.11 11.31
C PRO A 70 -42.60 -39.18 11.54
N VAL A 71 -42.38 -37.87 11.42
CA VAL A 71 -43.42 -36.85 11.54
C VAL A 71 -44.00 -36.57 10.16
N ARG A 72 -45.34 -36.45 10.08
CA ARG A 72 -46.07 -36.07 8.86
C ARG A 72 -46.74 -34.71 9.08
N LEU A 73 -46.52 -33.77 8.19
CA LEU A 73 -47.19 -32.47 8.20
C LEU A 73 -48.05 -32.31 6.94
N LEU A 74 -49.29 -31.86 7.09
CA LEU A 74 -50.19 -31.59 5.96
C LEU A 74 -49.82 -30.25 5.31
N VAL A 75 -49.62 -30.23 3.99
CA VAL A 75 -49.32 -29.01 3.25
C VAL A 75 -50.62 -28.27 2.95
N THR A 76 -50.88 -27.17 3.68
CA THR A 76 -52.18 -26.45 3.65
C THR A 76 -52.12 -25.07 3.01
N GLY A 77 -50.94 -24.60 2.63
CA GLY A 77 -50.78 -23.28 2.02
C GLY A 77 -49.36 -23.02 1.54
N GLU A 78 -49.08 -21.75 1.24
CA GLU A 78 -47.80 -21.31 0.70
C GLU A 78 -47.47 -19.87 1.12
N ALA A 79 -46.18 -19.59 1.32
CA ALA A 79 -45.59 -18.27 1.47
C ALA A 79 -44.73 -17.97 0.23
N ARG A 80 -45.01 -16.86 -0.45
CA ARG A 80 -44.31 -16.49 -1.70
C ARG A 80 -43.52 -15.19 -1.56
N PRO A 81 -42.34 -15.05 -2.20
CA PRO A 81 -41.64 -13.78 -2.27
C PRO A 81 -42.52 -12.65 -2.83
N GLY A 82 -42.37 -11.45 -2.30
CA GLY A 82 -43.15 -10.27 -2.71
C GLY A 82 -44.61 -10.23 -2.22
N LYS A 83 -45.05 -11.23 -1.43
CA LYS A 83 -46.35 -11.21 -0.74
C LYS A 83 -46.16 -10.86 0.74
N PRO A 84 -47.14 -10.18 1.37
CA PRO A 84 -47.09 -9.92 2.80
C PRO A 84 -47.17 -11.23 3.60
N PRO A 85 -46.72 -11.23 4.88
CA PRO A 85 -46.90 -12.37 5.77
C PRO A 85 -48.35 -12.86 5.80
N GLY A 86 -48.57 -14.14 5.48
CA GLY A 86 -49.88 -14.79 5.62
C GLY A 86 -50.11 -15.29 7.06
N ALA A 87 -51.27 -15.91 7.30
CA ALA A 87 -51.60 -16.49 8.61
C ALA A 87 -50.68 -17.65 9.02
N GLY A 88 -50.18 -18.44 8.06
CA GLY A 88 -49.27 -19.56 8.29
C GLY A 88 -49.96 -20.88 8.70
N PRO A 89 -49.19 -21.98 8.76
CA PRO A 89 -49.69 -23.31 9.12
C PRO A 89 -50.21 -23.39 10.56
N ALA A 90 -51.28 -24.17 10.76
CA ALA A 90 -51.65 -24.65 12.09
C ALA A 90 -50.67 -25.74 12.59
N ARG A 91 -50.90 -26.24 13.81
CA ARG A 91 -50.13 -27.39 14.34
C ARG A 91 -50.39 -28.64 13.49
N GLY A 92 -49.33 -29.37 13.17
CA GLY A 92 -49.39 -30.53 12.27
C GLY A 92 -49.50 -30.16 10.79
N GLU A 93 -49.43 -28.88 10.44
CA GLU A 93 -49.46 -28.39 9.06
C GLU A 93 -48.11 -27.79 8.64
N ALA A 94 -47.93 -27.64 7.34
CA ALA A 94 -46.80 -26.95 6.74
C ALA A 94 -47.25 -26.07 5.57
N TRP A 95 -46.54 -24.96 5.33
CA TRP A 95 -46.73 -24.14 4.13
C TRP A 95 -45.50 -24.23 3.25
N VAL A 96 -45.69 -24.37 1.94
CA VAL A 96 -44.58 -24.31 0.97
C VAL A 96 -43.97 -22.91 1.02
N THR A 97 -42.65 -22.79 1.00
CA THR A 97 -41.97 -21.50 0.96
C THR A 97 -40.76 -21.54 0.04
N SER A 98 -40.35 -20.36 -0.42
CA SER A 98 -39.11 -20.17 -1.16
C SER A 98 -38.22 -19.17 -0.41
N THR A 99 -36.92 -19.24 -0.66
CA THR A 99 -35.90 -18.35 -0.12
C THR A 99 -36.31 -16.90 -0.33
N GLY A 100 -36.29 -16.11 0.74
CA GLY A 100 -36.66 -14.70 0.71
C GLY A 100 -38.16 -14.41 0.87
N ALA A 101 -39.04 -15.41 0.87
CA ALA A 101 -40.44 -15.20 1.25
C ALA A 101 -40.55 -14.78 2.72
N ALA A 102 -41.48 -13.87 3.01
CA ALA A 102 -41.75 -13.45 4.38
C ALA A 102 -42.25 -14.64 5.20
N MET A 103 -41.72 -14.80 6.41
CA MET A 103 -42.26 -15.78 7.34
C MET A 103 -43.71 -15.40 7.68
N PRO A 104 -44.66 -16.36 7.65
CA PRO A 104 -46.02 -16.11 8.07
C PRO A 104 -46.11 -15.87 9.59
N LEU A 105 -47.29 -15.43 10.05
CA LEU A 105 -47.54 -15.12 11.47
C LEU A 105 -47.47 -16.36 12.38
N ARG A 106 -47.72 -17.55 11.83
CA ARG A 106 -47.59 -18.85 12.52
C ARG A 106 -46.51 -19.69 11.86
N GLY A 107 -45.71 -20.37 12.66
CA GLY A 107 -44.56 -21.17 12.20
C GLY A 107 -43.25 -20.41 12.37
N ASP A 108 -42.25 -21.10 12.89
CA ASP A 108 -40.98 -20.52 13.35
C ASP A 108 -39.74 -21.27 12.81
N ARG A 109 -39.96 -22.26 11.94
CA ARG A 109 -38.92 -23.04 11.26
C ARG A 109 -39.24 -23.18 9.77
N VAL A 110 -38.18 -23.19 8.96
CA VAL A 110 -38.19 -23.71 7.59
C VAL A 110 -37.46 -25.04 7.57
N LEU A 111 -38.13 -26.08 7.07
CA LEU A 111 -37.51 -27.34 6.71
C LEU A 111 -37.05 -27.27 5.26
N PRO A 112 -35.75 -27.35 4.97
CA PRO A 112 -35.24 -27.43 3.60
C PRO A 112 -35.89 -28.57 2.82
N VAL A 113 -36.11 -28.38 1.51
CA VAL A 113 -36.71 -29.40 0.63
C VAL A 113 -35.95 -30.73 0.71
N GLU A 114 -34.63 -30.66 0.85
CA GLU A 114 -33.74 -31.82 0.93
C GLU A 114 -33.92 -32.66 2.20
N TRP A 115 -34.57 -32.11 3.23
CA TRP A 115 -34.74 -32.77 4.52
C TRP A 115 -36.07 -33.52 4.65
N VAL A 116 -36.96 -33.33 3.68
CA VAL A 116 -38.32 -33.87 3.75
C VAL A 116 -38.63 -34.68 2.50
N ARG A 117 -39.43 -35.72 2.67
CA ARG A 117 -40.00 -36.46 1.54
C ARG A 117 -41.44 -36.02 1.33
N ARG A 118 -41.79 -35.56 0.13
CA ARG A 118 -43.17 -35.24 -0.24
C ARG A 118 -43.94 -36.53 -0.50
N GLU A 119 -45.11 -36.68 0.11
CA GLU A 119 -46.07 -37.77 -0.12
C GLU A 119 -47.47 -37.20 -0.32
N GLY A 120 -47.86 -36.98 -1.58
CA GLY A 120 -49.14 -36.36 -1.91
C GLY A 120 -49.28 -34.96 -1.28
N ALA A 121 -50.29 -34.81 -0.43
CA ALA A 121 -50.57 -33.58 0.31
C ALA A 121 -49.72 -33.40 1.57
N ALA A 122 -48.87 -34.37 1.96
CA ALA A 122 -48.07 -34.29 3.17
C ALA A 122 -46.56 -34.20 2.88
N VAL A 123 -45.81 -33.65 3.84
CA VAL A 123 -44.35 -33.80 3.92
C VAL A 123 -43.98 -34.66 5.11
N VAL A 124 -43.01 -35.55 4.91
CA VAL A 124 -42.56 -36.52 5.90
C VAL A 124 -41.13 -36.22 6.30
N VAL A 125 -40.91 -36.03 7.60
CA VAL A 125 -39.60 -35.81 8.22
C VAL A 125 -39.19 -37.10 8.92
N THR A 126 -38.12 -37.73 8.42
CA THR A 126 -37.64 -39.04 8.90
C THR A 126 -36.32 -38.97 9.66
N LYS A 127 -35.73 -37.78 9.79
CA LYS A 127 -34.46 -37.55 10.48
C LYS A 127 -34.63 -36.48 11.55
N PRO A 128 -33.86 -36.54 12.65
CA PRO A 128 -33.81 -35.46 13.62
C PRO A 128 -33.45 -34.12 12.96
N VAL A 129 -34.19 -33.07 13.32
CA VAL A 129 -33.95 -31.72 12.79
C VAL A 129 -32.88 -31.00 13.63
N PRO A 130 -31.85 -30.39 13.01
CA PRO A 130 -30.89 -29.56 13.71
C PRO A 130 -31.52 -28.34 14.41
N VAL A 131 -30.80 -27.78 15.39
CA VAL A 131 -31.22 -26.55 16.12
C VAL A 131 -31.46 -25.36 15.18
N LYS A 132 -30.73 -25.29 14.05
CA LYS A 132 -30.88 -24.22 13.05
C LYS A 132 -32.28 -24.27 12.44
N ARG A 133 -33.01 -23.15 12.54
CA ARG A 133 -34.40 -23.02 12.08
C ARG A 133 -34.55 -22.59 10.61
N HIS A 134 -33.46 -22.20 9.95
CA HIS A 134 -33.46 -21.68 8.57
C HIS A 134 -34.40 -20.49 8.34
N VAL A 135 -34.55 -19.67 9.38
CA VAL A 135 -35.23 -18.37 9.33
C VAL A 135 -34.18 -17.28 9.47
N ALA A 136 -34.12 -16.40 8.50
CA ALA A 136 -33.35 -15.17 8.57
C ALA A 136 -34.17 -14.12 9.34
N ALA A 137 -33.55 -13.49 10.34
CA ALA A 137 -34.21 -12.49 11.17
C ALA A 137 -34.62 -11.26 10.36
N ALA A 138 -35.59 -10.50 10.89
CA ALA A 138 -35.78 -9.13 10.43
C ALA A 138 -34.48 -8.35 10.66
N GLN A 139 -34.20 -7.37 9.80
CA GLN A 139 -33.05 -6.49 9.89
C GLN A 139 -31.68 -7.18 9.70
N GLU A 140 -31.64 -8.44 9.27
CA GLU A 140 -30.40 -9.21 9.10
C GLU A 140 -29.42 -8.55 8.13
N GLN A 141 -29.91 -7.85 7.11
CA GLN A 141 -29.03 -7.15 6.15
C GLN A 141 -28.63 -5.76 6.67
N LEU A 142 -29.57 -5.06 7.29
CA LEU A 142 -29.36 -3.73 7.83
C LEU A 142 -30.34 -3.44 8.97
N ALA A 143 -29.80 -3.06 10.12
CA ALA A 143 -30.57 -2.57 11.26
C ALA A 143 -31.05 -1.13 11.02
N GLU A 144 -32.23 -0.83 11.53
CA GLU A 144 -32.68 0.56 11.65
C GLU A 144 -31.74 1.34 12.58
N GLY A 145 -31.43 2.59 12.24
CA GLY A 145 -30.48 3.42 12.97
C GLY A 145 -29.00 3.07 12.76
N ALA A 146 -28.67 2.02 12.00
CA ALA A 146 -27.29 1.66 11.72
C ALA A 146 -26.54 2.83 11.05
N LEU A 147 -25.33 3.11 11.51
CA LEU A 147 -24.44 4.11 10.90
C LEU A 147 -24.00 3.62 9.52
N LEU A 148 -24.30 4.39 8.48
CA LEU A 148 -24.02 4.07 7.08
C LEU A 148 -22.80 4.81 6.54
N LEU A 149 -22.62 6.07 6.97
CA LEU A 149 -21.51 6.94 6.54
C LEU A 149 -21.10 7.85 7.69
N ARG A 150 -19.81 8.13 7.81
CA ARG A 150 -19.28 9.22 8.63
C ARG A 150 -18.88 10.44 7.79
N PRO A 151 -18.83 11.64 8.38
CA PRO A 151 -18.26 12.81 7.74
C PRO A 151 -16.83 12.52 7.25
N GLY A 152 -16.55 12.91 6.01
CA GLY A 152 -15.26 12.73 5.36
C GLY A 152 -15.00 11.34 4.78
N GLU A 153 -15.93 10.40 4.90
CA GLU A 153 -15.87 9.11 4.21
C GLU A 153 -16.34 9.24 2.75
N ALA A 154 -15.64 8.57 1.84
CA ALA A 154 -16.09 8.43 0.47
C ALA A 154 -17.25 7.42 0.38
N VAL A 155 -18.29 7.79 -0.36
CA VAL A 155 -19.45 6.94 -0.58
C VAL A 155 -19.08 5.86 -1.58
N THR A 156 -18.86 4.63 -1.08
CA THR A 156 -18.55 3.46 -1.89
C THR A 156 -19.81 2.89 -2.56
N PRO A 157 -19.68 2.04 -3.59
CA PRO A 157 -20.82 1.35 -4.19
C PRO A 157 -21.63 0.54 -3.16
N GLY A 158 -20.96 -0.09 -2.19
CA GLY A 158 -21.63 -0.80 -1.09
C GLY A 158 -22.40 0.14 -0.16
N ALA A 159 -21.84 1.31 0.14
CA ALA A 159 -22.53 2.34 0.92
C ALA A 159 -23.79 2.85 0.19
N VAL A 160 -23.74 3.02 -1.14
CA VAL A 160 -24.96 3.37 -1.93
C VAL A 160 -26.05 2.32 -1.75
N ALA A 161 -25.71 1.03 -1.84
CA ALA A 161 -26.69 -0.04 -1.61
C ALA A 161 -27.29 0.02 -0.20
N ALA A 162 -26.46 0.26 0.82
CA ALA A 162 -26.92 0.38 2.20
C ALA A 162 -27.81 1.61 2.42
N LEU A 163 -27.48 2.76 1.82
CA LEU A 163 -28.31 3.97 1.86
C LEU A 163 -29.70 3.72 1.26
N VAL A 164 -29.75 3.10 0.08
CA VAL A 164 -31.01 2.79 -0.61
C VAL A 164 -31.84 1.80 0.20
N ALA A 165 -31.22 0.71 0.67
CA ALA A 165 -31.89 -0.29 1.50
C ALA A 165 -32.43 0.32 2.80
N GLY A 166 -31.60 1.14 3.46
CA GLY A 166 -31.91 1.89 4.68
C GLY A 166 -32.90 3.04 4.49
N GLY A 167 -33.44 3.25 3.29
CA GLY A 167 -34.48 4.25 3.03
C GLY A 167 -33.99 5.69 2.97
N VAL A 168 -32.69 5.92 2.86
CA VAL A 168 -32.09 7.24 2.68
C VAL A 168 -32.31 7.68 1.23
N ARG A 169 -32.87 8.88 1.02
CA ARG A 169 -33.14 9.42 -0.32
C ARG A 169 -32.05 10.36 -0.81
N GLU A 170 -31.56 11.20 0.09
CA GLU A 170 -30.55 12.20 -0.19
C GLU A 170 -29.47 12.16 0.89
N VAL A 171 -28.25 12.51 0.51
CA VAL A 171 -27.11 12.62 1.41
C VAL A 171 -26.47 13.99 1.19
N ARG A 172 -26.10 14.69 2.26
CA ARG A 172 -25.28 15.88 2.15
C ARG A 172 -23.83 15.49 1.91
N VAL A 173 -23.29 15.90 0.77
CA VAL A 173 -21.91 15.61 0.37
C VAL A 173 -21.15 16.90 0.11
N HIS A 174 -19.84 16.89 0.31
CA HIS A 174 -19.00 18.03 -0.06
C HIS A 174 -19.01 18.25 -1.57
N ARG A 175 -19.11 19.52 -2.01
CA ARG A 175 -19.00 19.90 -3.43
C ARG A 175 -17.64 19.47 -3.99
N ARG A 176 -17.63 19.08 -5.26
CA ARG A 176 -16.40 18.79 -5.99
C ARG A 176 -15.54 20.05 -6.15
N PRO A 177 -14.22 20.00 -5.87
CA PRO A 177 -13.34 21.11 -6.16
C PRO A 177 -13.33 21.45 -7.65
N ARG A 178 -13.50 22.73 -7.97
CA ARG A 178 -13.36 23.26 -9.34
C ARG A 178 -11.94 23.75 -9.55
N VAL A 179 -11.25 23.16 -10.52
CA VAL A 179 -9.84 23.42 -10.80
C VAL A 179 -9.71 23.95 -12.22
N VAL A 180 -9.07 25.11 -12.37
CA VAL A 180 -8.60 25.57 -13.68
C VAL A 180 -7.09 25.34 -13.80
N LEU A 181 -6.67 24.74 -14.91
CA LEU A 181 -5.28 24.37 -15.18
C LEU A 181 -4.70 25.23 -16.30
N PHE A 182 -3.59 25.91 -16.02
CA PHE A 182 -2.79 26.63 -17.02
C PHE A 182 -1.39 26.01 -17.15
N CYS A 183 -0.79 26.12 -18.33
CA CYS A 183 0.59 25.76 -18.55
C CYS A 183 1.38 26.97 -19.04
N THR A 184 2.57 27.19 -18.52
CA THR A 184 3.44 28.32 -18.87
C THR A 184 4.74 27.81 -19.46
N GLY A 185 5.17 28.44 -20.55
CA GLY A 185 6.38 28.08 -21.27
C GLY A 185 6.24 28.49 -22.73
N ASP A 186 7.14 29.36 -23.20
CA ASP A 186 7.12 29.84 -24.58
C ASP A 186 7.53 28.73 -25.57
N GLU A 187 8.15 27.65 -25.07
CA GLU A 187 8.46 26.43 -25.81
C GLU A 187 7.25 25.50 -26.01
N LEU A 188 6.15 25.71 -25.30
CA LEU A 188 5.03 24.78 -25.30
C LEU A 188 4.13 24.96 -26.52
N ILE A 189 3.67 23.84 -27.09
CA ILE A 189 2.63 23.78 -28.11
C ILE A 189 1.55 22.76 -27.74
N GLU A 190 0.35 22.92 -28.28
CA GLU A 190 -0.77 22.01 -28.03
C GLU A 190 -0.76 20.80 -28.97
N PRO A 191 -1.06 19.57 -28.49
CA PRO A 191 -1.27 18.42 -29.35
C PRO A 191 -2.54 18.58 -30.22
N PRO A 192 -2.62 17.90 -31.38
CA PRO A 192 -1.65 16.96 -31.96
C PRO A 192 -0.61 17.64 -32.88
N ALA A 193 -0.08 18.81 -32.52
CA ALA A 193 0.91 19.49 -33.34
C ALA A 193 2.27 18.76 -33.40
N THR A 194 2.90 18.77 -34.58
CA THR A 194 4.31 18.40 -34.72
C THR A 194 5.18 19.51 -34.13
N ALA A 195 6.08 19.16 -33.22
CA ALA A 195 6.92 20.16 -32.56
C ALA A 195 8.01 20.71 -33.50
N PRO A 196 8.00 22.03 -33.80
CA PRO A 196 9.14 22.64 -34.48
C PRO A 196 10.38 22.64 -33.56
N PRO A 197 11.59 22.79 -34.12
CA PRO A 197 12.81 22.90 -33.33
C PRO A 197 12.70 23.96 -32.23
N GLY A 198 13.07 23.60 -31.00
CA GLY A 198 12.98 24.49 -29.83
C GLY A 198 11.62 24.49 -29.13
N CYS A 199 10.61 23.79 -29.66
CA CYS A 199 9.32 23.60 -29.01
C CYS A 199 9.13 22.17 -28.49
N THR A 200 8.21 22.00 -27.55
CA THR A 200 7.80 20.71 -27.00
C THR A 200 6.30 20.65 -26.82
N VAL A 201 5.73 19.45 -26.95
CA VAL A 201 4.28 19.24 -26.80
C VAL A 201 3.92 19.34 -25.31
N ASN A 202 2.86 20.07 -25.01
CA ASN A 202 2.33 20.17 -23.66
C ASN A 202 1.73 18.82 -23.23
N THR A 203 2.46 18.10 -22.39
CA THR A 203 2.04 16.80 -21.84
C THR A 203 1.45 16.92 -20.43
N ASN A 204 1.91 17.90 -19.64
CA ASN A 204 1.48 18.09 -18.26
C ASN A 204 0.00 18.42 -18.16
N ALA A 205 -0.54 19.25 -19.07
CA ALA A 205 -1.95 19.61 -19.08
C ALA A 205 -2.85 18.36 -19.06
N PHE A 206 -2.60 17.42 -19.96
CA PHE A 206 -3.42 16.24 -20.16
C PHE A 206 -3.23 15.20 -19.04
N ALA A 207 -1.98 15.00 -18.59
CA ALA A 207 -1.69 14.11 -17.47
C ALA A 207 -2.36 14.60 -16.17
N LEU A 208 -2.23 15.89 -15.86
CA LEU A 208 -2.87 16.47 -14.68
C LEU A 208 -4.39 16.52 -14.81
N ALA A 209 -4.95 16.88 -15.97
CA ALA A 209 -6.41 16.89 -16.14
C ALA A 209 -7.03 15.52 -15.84
N ALA A 210 -6.39 14.44 -16.30
CA ALA A 210 -6.82 13.07 -16.00
C ALA A 210 -6.70 12.74 -14.50
N GLU A 211 -5.58 13.09 -13.87
CA GLU A 211 -5.35 12.88 -12.44
C GLU A 211 -6.31 13.68 -11.55
N LEU A 212 -6.58 14.94 -11.91
CA LEU A 212 -7.52 15.82 -11.21
C LEU A 212 -8.95 15.26 -11.29
N ALA A 213 -9.36 14.78 -12.47
CA ALA A 213 -10.65 14.11 -12.64
C ALA A 213 -10.73 12.83 -11.77
N ARG A 214 -9.65 12.03 -11.71
CA ARG A 214 -9.55 10.87 -10.80
C ARG A 214 -9.56 11.25 -9.32
N ALA A 215 -9.17 12.47 -8.97
CA ALA A 215 -9.31 13.01 -7.60
C ALA A 215 -10.73 13.54 -7.31
N GLY A 216 -11.67 13.40 -8.25
CA GLY A 216 -13.07 13.84 -8.09
C GLY A 216 -13.27 15.33 -8.34
N CYS A 217 -12.31 16.02 -8.98
CA CYS A 217 -12.42 17.44 -9.30
C CYS A 217 -13.21 17.69 -10.59
N GLU A 218 -13.85 18.86 -10.67
CA GLU A 218 -14.33 19.45 -11.92
C GLU A 218 -13.18 20.24 -12.54
N VAL A 219 -12.74 19.87 -13.74
CA VAL A 219 -11.49 20.39 -14.33
C VAL A 219 -11.78 21.18 -15.59
N GLU A 220 -11.25 22.39 -15.66
CA GLU A 220 -11.18 23.19 -16.88
C GLU A 220 -9.72 23.36 -17.31
N TYR A 221 -9.42 23.01 -18.56
CA TYR A 221 -8.13 23.35 -19.14
C TYR A 221 -8.16 24.77 -19.70
N GLY A 222 -7.40 25.65 -19.07
CA GLY A 222 -7.35 27.06 -19.38
C GLY A 222 -6.30 27.45 -20.44
N GLY A 223 -5.60 26.48 -21.02
CA GLY A 223 -4.65 26.68 -22.12
C GLY A 223 -3.25 27.13 -21.71
N LEU A 224 -2.43 27.40 -22.72
CA LEU A 224 -1.09 27.98 -22.56
C LEU A 224 -1.18 29.45 -22.19
N VAL A 225 -0.29 29.87 -21.29
CA VAL A 225 -0.10 31.27 -20.92
C VAL A 225 1.34 31.66 -21.28
N PRO A 226 1.54 32.69 -22.12
CA PRO A 226 2.88 33.18 -22.44
C PRO A 226 3.64 33.50 -21.16
N ASP A 227 4.95 33.24 -21.15
CA ASP A 227 5.77 33.45 -19.96
C ASP A 227 6.09 34.95 -19.77
N ARG A 228 5.08 35.80 -19.60
CA ARG A 228 5.19 37.26 -19.42
C ARG A 228 4.41 37.69 -18.17
N PRO A 229 4.98 38.51 -17.27
CA PRO A 229 4.34 38.90 -16.02
C PRO A 229 2.92 39.46 -16.19
N GLU A 230 2.71 40.31 -17.19
CA GLU A 230 1.41 40.94 -17.46
C GLU A 230 0.37 39.92 -17.92
N ALA A 231 0.76 38.97 -18.78
CA ALA A 231 -0.10 37.90 -19.27
C ALA A 231 -0.52 36.96 -18.12
N LEU A 232 0.45 36.56 -17.28
CA LEU A 232 0.20 35.74 -16.09
C LEU A 232 -0.77 36.44 -15.12
N ARG A 233 -0.48 37.70 -14.76
CA ARG A 233 -1.35 38.48 -13.86
C ARG A 233 -2.76 38.64 -14.43
N ALA A 234 -2.89 38.92 -15.72
CA ALA A 234 -4.19 39.03 -16.37
C ALA A 234 -4.97 37.71 -16.30
N ARG A 235 -4.32 36.58 -16.61
CA ARG A 235 -4.97 35.26 -16.56
C ARG A 235 -5.35 34.85 -15.14
N PHE A 236 -4.47 35.09 -14.17
CA PHE A 236 -4.74 34.80 -12.75
C PHE A 236 -5.88 35.64 -12.21
N ARG A 237 -5.95 36.94 -12.55
CA ARG A 237 -7.07 37.80 -12.16
C ARG A 237 -8.40 37.31 -12.75
N ALA A 238 -8.41 36.92 -14.02
CA ALA A 238 -9.60 36.35 -14.66
C ALA A 238 -10.04 35.04 -13.98
N ALA A 239 -9.08 34.15 -13.65
CA ALA A 239 -9.36 32.93 -12.93
C ALA A 239 -9.92 33.18 -11.51
N LEU A 240 -9.38 34.17 -10.78
CA LEU A 240 -9.91 34.58 -9.48
C LEU A 240 -11.34 35.17 -9.56
N ALA A 241 -11.73 35.74 -10.70
CA ALA A 241 -13.10 36.20 -10.93
C ALA A 241 -14.06 35.05 -11.33
N GLY A 242 -13.50 33.90 -11.74
CA GLY A 242 -14.25 32.73 -12.15
C GLY A 242 -14.74 31.84 -11.00
N PRO A 243 -15.44 30.75 -11.34
CA PRO A 243 -16.05 29.82 -10.38
C PRO A 243 -15.08 28.72 -9.90
N TYR A 244 -13.78 29.01 -9.80
CA TYR A 244 -12.77 28.02 -9.42
C TYR A 244 -12.37 28.13 -7.94
N ASP A 245 -12.11 26.98 -7.34
CA ASP A 245 -11.58 26.85 -5.98
C ASP A 245 -10.04 26.78 -5.99
N VAL A 246 -9.47 26.24 -7.08
CA VAL A 246 -8.04 26.08 -7.28
C VAL A 246 -7.63 26.54 -8.68
N VAL A 247 -6.61 27.39 -8.73
CA VAL A 247 -5.89 27.74 -9.96
C VAL A 247 -4.55 27.00 -9.93
N LEU A 248 -4.42 25.99 -10.80
CA LEU A 248 -3.23 25.17 -10.92
C LEU A 248 -2.42 25.61 -12.14
N THR A 249 -1.10 25.75 -11.97
CA THR A 249 -0.20 26.10 -13.07
C THR A 249 0.98 25.14 -13.13
N THR A 250 1.42 24.78 -14.34
CA THR A 250 2.69 24.07 -14.55
C THR A 250 3.67 24.94 -15.32
N GLY A 251 4.96 24.86 -15.00
CA GLY A 251 5.98 25.74 -15.56
C GLY A 251 6.07 27.09 -14.83
N GLY A 252 7.18 27.81 -15.01
CA GLY A 252 7.37 29.16 -14.44
C GLY A 252 7.58 29.24 -12.91
N VAL A 253 7.80 28.11 -12.22
CA VAL A 253 7.94 27.99 -10.75
C VAL A 253 9.40 27.72 -10.31
N SER A 254 10.39 27.98 -11.18
CA SER A 254 11.78 27.53 -11.04
C SER A 254 12.60 28.25 -9.95
N ILE A 255 13.94 28.09 -9.99
CA ILE A 255 14.92 28.67 -9.06
C ILE A 255 15.72 29.73 -9.84
N GLY A 256 15.20 30.95 -9.99
CA GLY A 256 15.95 32.00 -10.66
C GLY A 256 15.38 33.41 -10.52
N ARG A 257 16.09 34.39 -11.07
CA ARG A 257 15.67 35.81 -11.15
C ARG A 257 14.35 36.03 -11.95
N HIS A 258 13.77 34.96 -12.48
CA HIS A 258 12.63 34.92 -13.38
C HIS A 258 11.47 34.04 -12.85
N ASP A 259 11.31 33.90 -11.53
CA ASP A 259 10.18 33.16 -10.91
C ASP A 259 8.86 33.92 -11.11
N ARG A 260 8.32 33.85 -12.32
CA ARG A 260 7.20 34.69 -12.77
C ARG A 260 5.87 34.26 -12.17
N VAL A 261 5.64 32.95 -11.98
CA VAL A 261 4.38 32.45 -11.41
C VAL A 261 4.23 32.82 -9.92
N PRO A 262 5.18 32.46 -9.01
CA PRO A 262 5.07 32.87 -7.61
C PRO A 262 4.98 34.39 -7.45
N ARG A 263 5.79 35.15 -8.21
CA ARG A 263 5.79 36.60 -8.14
C ARG A 263 4.48 37.21 -8.63
N ALA A 264 3.92 36.74 -9.74
CA ALA A 264 2.62 37.22 -10.23
C ALA A 264 1.50 37.00 -9.20
N TRP A 265 1.51 35.88 -8.48
CA TRP A 265 0.56 35.65 -7.38
C TRP A 265 0.79 36.59 -6.20
N LEU A 266 2.03 36.76 -5.77
CA LEU A 266 2.38 37.67 -4.67
C LEU A 266 2.02 39.13 -4.99
N ASP A 267 2.25 39.57 -6.23
CA ASP A 267 1.88 40.91 -6.71
C ASP A 267 0.36 41.12 -6.74
N LEU A 268 -0.42 40.04 -6.88
CA LEU A 268 -1.88 40.04 -6.77
C LEU A 268 -2.37 39.92 -5.31
N GLY A 269 -1.47 39.99 -4.33
CA GLY A 269 -1.81 39.93 -2.91
C GLY A 269 -2.02 38.51 -2.36
N ALA A 270 -1.58 37.47 -3.08
CA ALA A 270 -1.69 36.10 -2.59
C ALA A 270 -0.82 35.89 -1.33
N ARG A 271 -1.39 35.25 -0.30
CA ARG A 271 -0.66 34.88 0.91
C ARG A 271 -0.04 33.50 0.73
N ARG A 272 1.29 33.45 0.62
CA ARG A 272 2.05 32.20 0.48
C ARG A 272 1.81 31.25 1.67
N VAL A 273 1.44 30.01 1.36
CA VAL A 273 1.30 28.90 2.30
C VAL A 273 2.56 28.03 2.26
N VAL A 274 2.99 27.62 1.07
CA VAL A 274 4.23 26.86 0.86
C VAL A 274 5.01 27.52 -0.25
N GLY A 275 6.32 27.66 -0.06
CA GLY A 275 7.24 28.05 -1.12
C GLY A 275 7.86 26.81 -1.73
N ARG A 276 9.19 26.70 -1.58
CA ARG A 276 9.99 25.59 -2.09
C ARG A 276 9.94 24.38 -1.15
N VAL A 277 9.96 23.18 -1.74
CA VAL A 277 10.04 21.91 -1.02
C VAL A 277 11.40 21.25 -1.27
N ASP A 278 11.94 20.57 -0.26
CA ASP A 278 13.17 19.78 -0.39
C ASP A 278 12.85 18.41 -0.98
N LEU A 279 12.78 18.37 -2.31
CA LEU A 279 12.42 17.16 -3.06
C LEU A 279 13.13 17.14 -4.42
N LYS A 280 13.61 15.98 -4.85
CA LYS A 280 14.14 15.78 -6.20
C LYS A 280 13.61 14.48 -6.85
N PRO A 281 12.99 14.55 -8.03
CA PRO A 281 12.54 15.76 -8.74
C PRO A 281 11.30 16.37 -8.05
N GLY A 282 11.04 17.67 -8.25
CA GLY A 282 9.81 18.33 -7.75
C GLY A 282 10.01 19.42 -6.70
N GLY A 283 11.25 19.80 -6.38
CA GLY A 283 11.53 20.85 -5.41
C GLY A 283 10.97 22.25 -5.74
N PRO A 284 10.95 22.69 -7.01
CA PRO A 284 10.19 23.87 -7.42
C PRO A 284 8.69 23.62 -7.25
N PHE A 285 8.11 24.27 -6.25
CA PHE A 285 6.70 24.22 -5.88
C PHE A 285 6.29 25.59 -5.35
N PHE A 286 5.00 25.90 -5.42
CA PHE A 286 4.42 27.07 -4.79
C PHE A 286 2.96 26.81 -4.46
N ALA A 287 2.52 27.23 -3.28
CA ALA A 287 1.11 27.25 -2.93
C ALA A 287 0.78 28.50 -2.11
N ALA A 288 -0.32 29.15 -2.45
CA ALA A 288 -0.80 30.35 -1.79
C ALA A 288 -2.33 30.40 -1.74
N GLN A 289 -2.84 31.26 -0.87
CA GLN A 289 -4.25 31.63 -0.77
C GLN A 289 -4.44 33.02 -1.39
N ALA A 290 -5.36 33.16 -2.33
CA ALA A 290 -5.68 34.42 -2.99
C ALA A 290 -7.21 34.57 -3.10
N ALA A 291 -7.78 35.60 -2.47
CA ALA A 291 -9.23 35.84 -2.47
C ALA A 291 -10.08 34.59 -2.14
N GLY A 292 -9.67 33.83 -1.13
CA GLY A 292 -10.35 32.60 -0.68
C GLY A 292 -10.14 31.37 -1.58
N ARG A 293 -9.27 31.46 -2.58
CA ARG A 293 -8.96 30.38 -3.54
C ARG A 293 -7.50 29.94 -3.43
N TRP A 294 -7.24 28.70 -3.81
CA TRP A 294 -5.89 28.17 -3.88
C TRP A 294 -5.21 28.55 -5.19
N ALA A 295 -3.98 29.01 -5.09
CA ALA A 295 -3.06 29.19 -6.20
C ALA A 295 -1.90 28.20 -6.03
N VAL A 296 -1.73 27.27 -6.97
CA VAL A 296 -0.72 26.21 -6.89
C VAL A 296 0.14 26.20 -8.15
N GLY A 297 1.45 26.21 -7.97
CA GLY A 297 2.44 26.13 -9.03
C GLY A 297 3.29 24.86 -8.94
N LEU A 298 3.34 24.11 -10.03
CA LEU A 298 4.15 22.90 -10.19
C LEU A 298 5.29 23.11 -11.20
N SER A 299 6.30 22.25 -11.12
CA SER A 299 7.38 22.19 -12.11
C SER A 299 6.87 21.96 -13.53
N GLY A 300 7.56 22.52 -14.53
CA GLY A 300 7.30 22.22 -15.96
C GLY A 300 7.80 20.85 -16.39
N SER A 301 8.71 20.21 -15.63
CA SER A 301 9.19 18.86 -15.93
C SER A 301 8.11 17.81 -15.58
N PRO A 302 7.70 16.93 -16.52
CA PRO A 302 6.60 15.99 -16.27
C PRO A 302 6.77 15.08 -15.05
N ALA A 303 7.91 14.42 -14.90
CA ALA A 303 8.18 13.56 -13.74
C ALA A 303 8.14 14.34 -12.41
N ALA A 304 8.66 15.58 -12.41
CA ALA A 304 8.69 16.44 -11.23
C ALA A 304 7.28 16.94 -10.87
N CYS A 305 6.51 17.34 -11.89
CA CYS A 305 5.14 17.81 -11.79
C CYS A 305 4.24 16.74 -11.17
N MET A 306 4.29 15.52 -11.72
CA MET A 306 3.46 14.41 -11.27
C MET A 306 3.85 13.92 -9.87
N ALA A 307 5.15 13.93 -9.53
CA ALA A 307 5.60 13.57 -8.18
C ALA A 307 5.07 14.57 -7.13
N ALA A 308 5.23 15.87 -7.37
CA ALA A 308 4.70 16.92 -6.50
C ALA A 308 3.17 16.91 -6.44
N TYR A 309 2.49 16.59 -7.56
CA TYR A 309 1.05 16.41 -7.57
C TYR A 309 0.62 15.30 -6.59
N HIS A 310 1.18 14.09 -6.69
CA HIS A 310 0.76 12.98 -5.83
C HIS A 310 1.10 13.21 -4.36
N LEU A 311 2.22 13.89 -4.05
CA LEU A 311 2.67 14.11 -2.68
C LEU A 311 2.00 15.31 -1.98
N LEU A 312 1.59 16.34 -2.74
CA LEU A 312 1.16 17.62 -2.17
C LEU A 312 -0.21 18.09 -2.68
N VAL A 313 -0.40 18.10 -4.01
CA VAL A 313 -1.61 18.70 -4.61
C VAL A 313 -2.82 17.78 -4.50
N ARG A 314 -2.66 16.48 -4.75
CA ARG A 314 -3.73 15.50 -4.60
C ARG A 314 -4.27 15.46 -3.17
N PRO A 315 -3.44 15.35 -2.10
CA PRO A 315 -3.94 15.44 -0.73
C PRO A 315 -4.70 16.74 -0.43
N LEU A 316 -4.20 17.88 -0.93
CA LEU A 316 -4.88 19.17 -0.80
C LEU A 316 -6.28 19.13 -1.45
N LEU A 317 -6.39 18.63 -2.68
CA LEU A 317 -7.65 18.54 -3.40
C LEU A 317 -8.65 17.62 -2.72
N LEU A 318 -8.20 16.47 -2.23
CA LEU A 318 -9.04 15.54 -1.48
C LEU A 318 -9.53 16.17 -0.18
N ARG A 319 -8.67 16.91 0.54
CA ARG A 319 -9.06 17.67 1.74
C ARG A 319 -10.11 18.74 1.44
N LEU A 320 -9.98 19.47 0.32
CA LEU A 320 -10.98 20.43 -0.14
C LEU A 320 -12.29 19.73 -0.52
N GLY A 321 -12.22 18.54 -1.12
CA GLY A 321 -13.36 17.67 -1.38
C GLY A 321 -13.93 17.00 -0.12
N GLY A 322 -13.41 17.32 1.07
CA GLY A 322 -13.90 16.84 2.36
C GLY A 322 -13.35 15.50 2.83
N ARG A 323 -12.46 14.84 2.07
CA ARG A 323 -11.86 13.57 2.50
C ARG A 323 -11.06 13.77 3.79
N ARG A 324 -11.25 12.86 4.72
CA ARG A 324 -10.44 12.75 5.94
C ARG A 324 -9.05 12.19 5.60
N ASP A 325 -9.05 10.98 5.06
CA ASP A 325 -7.85 10.29 4.56
C ASP A 325 -7.52 10.77 3.14
N VAL A 326 -6.35 11.39 3.03
CA VAL A 326 -5.92 12.16 1.84
C VAL A 326 -4.54 11.75 1.32
N VAL A 327 -3.84 10.87 2.04
CA VAL A 327 -2.53 10.35 1.67
C VAL A 327 -2.65 8.86 1.38
N ARG A 328 -2.06 8.45 0.26
CA ARG A 328 -1.97 7.02 -0.12
C ARG A 328 -1.03 6.27 0.85
N PRO A 329 -1.24 4.96 1.05
CA PRO A 329 -0.38 4.16 1.90
C PRO A 329 1.08 4.28 1.49
N VAL A 330 1.95 4.38 2.50
CA VAL A 330 3.40 4.22 2.36
C VAL A 330 3.76 2.87 2.97
N ALA A 331 4.28 1.96 2.16
CA ALA A 331 4.72 0.64 2.60
C ALA A 331 6.23 0.51 2.50
N LEU A 332 6.84 -0.27 3.39
CA LEU A 332 8.21 -0.73 3.22
C LEU A 332 8.23 -1.84 2.16
N ALA A 333 8.80 -1.52 1.00
CA ALA A 333 8.93 -2.43 -0.12
C ALA A 333 10.39 -2.90 -0.28
N ARG A 334 10.58 -4.15 -0.72
CA ARG A 334 11.90 -4.75 -0.91
C ARG A 334 12.48 -4.29 -2.25
N LEU A 335 13.59 -3.56 -2.19
CA LEU A 335 14.28 -3.03 -3.37
C LEU A 335 14.85 -4.15 -4.24
N ARG A 336 14.54 -4.12 -5.53
CA ARG A 336 15.24 -4.87 -6.57
C ARG A 336 16.29 -3.96 -7.22
N GLY A 337 17.54 -4.40 -7.25
CA GLY A 337 18.65 -3.62 -7.78
C GLY A 337 19.29 -2.71 -6.73
N ARG A 338 20.05 -1.72 -7.19
CA ARG A 338 20.86 -0.84 -6.33
C ARG A 338 20.44 0.61 -6.51
N LEU A 339 20.52 1.37 -5.43
CA LEU A 339 20.36 2.82 -5.45
C LEU A 339 21.64 3.48 -4.93
N PRO A 340 22.16 4.52 -5.60
CA PRO A 340 23.33 5.25 -5.13
C PRO A 340 22.99 6.04 -3.86
N ALA A 341 24.03 6.47 -3.15
CA ALA A 341 23.88 7.41 -2.05
C ALA A 341 23.22 8.71 -2.52
N THR A 342 22.42 9.34 -1.66
CA THR A 342 21.75 10.60 -1.97
C THR A 342 21.89 11.59 -0.82
N ASP A 343 22.13 12.85 -1.19
CA ASP A 343 22.35 13.98 -0.29
C ASP A 343 21.06 14.70 0.13
N ARG A 344 19.99 14.52 -0.65
CA ARG A 344 18.69 15.19 -0.46
C ARG A 344 17.56 14.24 -0.73
N PRO A 345 16.34 14.53 -0.22
CA PRO A 345 15.19 13.68 -0.45
C PRO A 345 14.95 13.41 -1.94
N ARG A 346 14.59 12.16 -2.26
CA ARG A 346 14.26 11.73 -3.62
C ARG A 346 12.88 11.08 -3.66
N ALA A 347 12.15 11.33 -4.74
CA ALA A 347 11.00 10.53 -5.14
C ALA A 347 11.33 9.86 -6.47
N LEU A 348 11.47 8.54 -6.46
CA LEU A 348 11.80 7.76 -7.65
C LEU A 348 10.57 6.99 -8.11
N TRP A 349 10.20 7.15 -9.37
CA TRP A 349 9.13 6.37 -9.99
C TRP A 349 9.51 4.90 -10.00
N ALA A 350 8.59 4.03 -9.59
CA ALA A 350 8.90 2.61 -9.44
C ALA A 350 7.73 1.71 -9.83
N ARG A 351 8.09 0.52 -10.33
CA ARG A 351 7.17 -0.59 -10.52
C ARG A 351 7.13 -1.42 -9.24
N LEU A 352 5.92 -1.83 -8.87
CA LEU A 352 5.67 -2.72 -7.74
C LEU A 352 5.23 -4.09 -8.25
N GLU A 353 5.75 -5.13 -7.62
CA GLU A 353 5.34 -6.52 -7.76
C GLU A 353 4.95 -7.03 -6.37
N PHE A 354 3.73 -7.55 -6.21
CA PHE A 354 3.25 -8.06 -4.93
C PHE A 354 3.46 -9.57 -4.90
N ASP A 355 4.53 -10.03 -4.24
CA ASP A 355 4.75 -11.45 -3.93
C ASP A 355 4.53 -11.68 -2.42
N ALA A 356 3.78 -12.74 -2.10
CA ALA A 356 3.11 -13.20 -0.88
C ALA A 356 3.29 -12.48 0.48
N ASP A 357 4.46 -11.91 0.79
CA ASP A 357 4.79 -11.37 2.13
C ASP A 357 5.02 -9.85 2.15
N ARG A 358 5.71 -9.27 1.15
CA ARG A 358 5.99 -7.83 1.02
C ARG A 358 6.11 -7.43 -0.45
N PRO A 359 5.68 -6.22 -0.84
CA PRO A 359 5.86 -5.76 -2.20
C PRO A 359 7.36 -5.64 -2.54
N GLU A 360 7.76 -6.15 -3.69
CA GLU A 360 9.03 -5.83 -4.32
C GLU A 360 8.90 -4.54 -5.13
N VAL A 361 9.96 -3.73 -5.12
CA VAL A 361 9.98 -2.44 -5.83
C VAL A 361 11.22 -2.31 -6.70
N GLU A 362 11.01 -1.89 -7.94
CA GLU A 362 12.07 -1.62 -8.90
C GLU A 362 11.93 -0.17 -9.43
N PRO A 363 12.87 0.72 -9.10
CA PRO A 363 12.93 2.06 -9.66
C PRO A 363 13.02 2.02 -11.19
N ILE A 364 12.18 2.79 -11.85
CA ILE A 364 12.15 2.89 -13.32
C ILE A 364 13.18 3.92 -13.75
N GLY A 365 14.24 3.46 -14.42
CA GLY A 365 15.14 4.32 -15.20
C GLY A 365 14.53 4.70 -16.55
N GLY A 366 15.11 5.69 -17.24
CA GLY A 366 14.72 6.05 -18.61
C GLY A 366 14.24 7.49 -18.78
N GLY A 367 13.37 7.70 -19.77
CA GLY A 367 12.89 9.04 -20.17
C GLY A 367 11.98 9.70 -19.14
N VAL A 368 11.89 11.04 -19.16
CA VAL A 368 11.14 11.84 -18.16
C VAL A 368 9.64 11.47 -18.08
N LEU A 369 9.05 10.92 -19.14
CA LEU A 369 7.65 10.47 -19.18
C LEU A 369 7.47 8.97 -18.90
N GLU A 370 8.53 8.17 -19.00
CA GLU A 370 8.44 6.72 -18.87
C GLU A 370 8.10 6.30 -17.44
N GLY A 371 8.71 6.97 -16.45
CA GLY A 371 8.45 6.74 -15.03
C GLY A 371 6.96 6.88 -14.69
N PRO A 372 6.36 8.08 -14.83
CA PRO A 372 4.94 8.29 -14.56
C PRO A 372 4.00 7.37 -15.35
N ALA A 373 4.35 7.00 -16.59
CA ALA A 373 3.50 6.16 -17.44
C ALA A 373 3.43 4.69 -17.01
N ARG A 374 4.48 4.17 -16.35
CA ARG A 374 4.60 2.74 -15.99
C ARG A 374 4.65 2.47 -14.49
N ALA A 375 4.69 3.51 -13.67
CA ALA A 375 4.86 3.37 -12.23
C ALA A 375 3.58 2.91 -11.53
N HIS A 376 3.78 2.07 -10.52
CA HIS A 376 2.76 1.71 -9.53
C HIS A 376 3.02 2.40 -8.19
N GLY A 377 4.21 2.99 -8.02
CA GLY A 377 4.62 3.64 -6.77
C GLY A 377 5.68 4.72 -6.95
N LEU A 378 5.92 5.46 -5.86
CA LEU A 378 7.06 6.36 -5.70
C LEU A 378 7.91 5.88 -4.52
N VAL A 379 9.16 5.45 -4.78
CA VAL A 379 10.14 5.21 -3.71
C VAL A 379 10.56 6.56 -3.13
N LEU A 380 10.33 6.74 -1.84
CA LEU A 380 10.61 7.95 -1.09
C LEU A 380 11.88 7.72 -0.27
N LEU A 381 12.98 8.35 -0.67
CA LEU A 381 14.23 8.33 0.08
C LEU A 381 14.34 9.64 0.88
N PRO A 382 14.40 9.59 2.22
CA PRO A 382 14.75 10.77 3.00
C PRO A 382 16.22 11.14 2.72
N GLY A 383 16.53 12.43 2.66
CA GLY A 383 17.91 12.89 2.55
C GLY A 383 18.51 13.14 3.94
N PRO A 384 19.78 12.78 4.21
CA PRO A 384 20.66 11.95 3.38
C PRO A 384 20.32 10.45 3.50
N THR A 385 20.55 9.67 2.43
CA THR A 385 20.39 8.20 2.40
C THR A 385 21.67 7.54 1.89
N PRO A 386 22.21 6.49 2.58
CA PRO A 386 23.37 5.73 2.12
C PRO A 386 23.05 4.93 0.83
N PRO A 387 24.06 4.37 0.13
CA PRO A 387 23.78 3.49 -0.99
C PRO A 387 22.97 2.26 -0.53
N LEU A 388 21.95 1.90 -1.30
CA LEU A 388 21.05 0.78 -0.98
C LEU A 388 21.25 -0.37 -1.97
N ARG A 389 21.17 -1.58 -1.45
CA ARG A 389 21.37 -2.83 -2.21
C ARG A 389 20.05 -3.56 -2.43
N THR A 390 20.06 -4.53 -3.32
CA THR A 390 18.96 -5.48 -3.49
C THR A 390 18.61 -6.08 -2.13
N GLY A 391 17.31 -6.17 -1.80
CA GLY A 391 16.83 -6.67 -0.51
C GLY A 391 16.62 -5.59 0.56
N SER A 392 17.14 -4.36 0.35
CA SER A 392 16.90 -3.24 1.27
C SER A 392 15.41 -2.91 1.31
N LEU A 393 14.88 -2.52 2.46
CA LEU A 393 13.51 -2.03 2.55
C LEU A 393 13.48 -0.53 2.36
N VAL A 394 12.64 -0.06 1.46
CA VAL A 394 12.48 1.36 1.14
C VAL A 394 11.02 1.79 1.24
N ALA A 395 10.79 2.96 1.81
CA ALA A 395 9.46 3.55 1.87
C ALA A 395 8.94 3.81 0.45
N THR A 396 7.76 3.30 0.13
CA THR A 396 7.16 3.44 -1.20
C THR A 396 5.70 3.87 -1.07
N LEU A 397 5.37 5.02 -1.66
CA LEU A 397 3.99 5.47 -1.82
C LEU A 397 3.29 4.62 -2.87
N LEU A 398 2.19 3.96 -2.52
CA LEU A 398 1.48 3.04 -3.41
C LEU A 398 0.46 3.82 -4.26
N LEU A 399 0.77 4.14 -5.52
CA LEU A 399 -0.08 4.99 -6.38
C LEU A 399 -1.38 4.32 -6.83
N THR A 400 -1.43 2.99 -6.81
CA THR A 400 -2.58 2.17 -7.19
C THR A 400 -3.57 1.92 -6.05
N HIS A 401 -3.26 2.37 -4.83
CA HIS A 401 -4.09 2.20 -3.66
C HIS A 401 -4.85 3.48 -3.32
N ASP A 402 -6.02 3.32 -2.70
CA ASP A 402 -6.80 4.43 -2.17
C ASP A 402 -6.11 5.06 -0.94
N GLU A 403 -6.46 6.30 -0.66
CA GLU A 403 -5.95 7.03 0.49
C GLU A 403 -6.40 6.40 1.81
N SER A 404 -5.48 6.27 2.76
CA SER A 404 -5.70 5.58 4.04
C SER A 404 -5.10 6.31 5.24
N SER A 405 -4.62 7.53 5.05
CA SER A 405 -3.98 8.33 6.10
C SER A 405 -4.25 9.82 5.92
N GLU A 406 -4.34 10.54 7.02
CA GLU A 406 -4.46 12.00 7.05
C GLU A 406 -3.12 12.72 6.88
N SER A 407 -2.00 12.00 6.99
CA SER A 407 -0.64 12.56 6.95
C SER A 407 0.36 11.66 6.23
N LEU A 408 1.43 12.27 5.73
CA LEU A 408 2.54 11.56 5.09
C LEU A 408 3.62 11.27 6.14
N SER A 409 3.98 10.00 6.26
CA SER A 409 5.12 9.54 7.05
C SER A 409 6.01 8.69 6.16
N VAL A 410 7.28 9.08 6.05
CA VAL A 410 8.29 8.37 5.27
C VAL A 410 9.27 7.72 6.25
N PRO A 411 9.13 6.40 6.53
CA PRO A 411 10.11 5.72 7.37
C PRO A 411 11.48 5.73 6.70
N PRO A 412 12.58 5.77 7.47
CA PRO A 412 13.92 5.68 6.90
C PRO A 412 14.11 4.33 6.19
N PRO A 413 14.94 4.28 5.14
CA PRO A 413 15.26 3.02 4.48
C PRO A 413 15.97 2.10 5.47
N GLN A 414 15.77 0.80 5.31
CA GLN A 414 16.47 -0.24 6.05
C GLN A 414 17.41 -0.95 5.08
N PRO A 415 18.70 -0.59 5.05
CA PRO A 415 19.68 -1.23 4.17
C PRO A 415 19.69 -2.74 4.38
N ALA A 416 19.75 -3.50 3.29
CA ALA A 416 20.08 -4.91 3.37
C ALA A 416 21.55 -5.09 3.75
N PRO A 417 21.87 -6.14 4.53
CA PRO A 417 23.26 -6.47 4.80
C PRO A 417 24.02 -6.74 3.51
N LEU A 418 25.32 -6.43 3.54
CA LEU A 418 26.25 -6.97 2.55
C LEU A 418 26.49 -8.44 2.85
N VAL A 419 26.00 -9.33 1.99
CA VAL A 419 26.25 -10.77 2.09
C VAL A 419 27.56 -11.12 1.38
N LEU A 420 28.49 -11.79 2.06
CA LEU A 420 29.76 -12.26 1.51
C LEU A 420 29.91 -13.76 1.75
N GLY A 421 30.04 -14.54 0.68
CA GLY A 421 30.34 -15.97 0.78
C GLY A 421 31.84 -16.21 1.00
N VAL A 422 32.22 -17.03 1.99
CA VAL A 422 33.62 -17.49 2.18
C VAL A 422 33.73 -18.95 1.77
N VAL A 423 34.44 -19.23 0.69
CA VAL A 423 34.50 -20.56 0.05
C VAL A 423 35.93 -21.08 -0.09
N GLY A 424 36.10 -22.40 -0.09
CA GLY A 424 37.41 -23.08 -0.13
C GLY A 424 37.36 -24.52 0.40
N GLU A 425 38.41 -25.29 0.16
CA GLU A 425 38.52 -26.69 0.61
C GLU A 425 38.47 -26.86 2.14
N SER A 426 38.17 -28.07 2.61
CA SER A 426 38.24 -28.38 4.05
C SER A 426 39.67 -28.17 4.54
N GLY A 427 39.85 -27.48 5.67
CA GLY A 427 41.18 -27.13 6.19
C GLY A 427 41.89 -25.96 5.48
N ALA A 428 41.29 -25.33 4.45
CA ALA A 428 41.91 -24.21 3.73
C ALA A 428 42.03 -22.90 4.54
N GLY A 429 41.38 -22.81 5.71
CA GLY A 429 41.41 -21.62 6.58
C GLY A 429 40.17 -20.72 6.50
N LYS A 430 39.03 -21.21 5.99
CA LYS A 430 37.78 -20.44 5.88
C LYS A 430 37.34 -19.83 7.21
N THR A 431 37.29 -20.65 8.27
CA THR A 431 36.92 -20.18 9.61
C THR A 431 37.89 -19.12 10.14
N ALA A 432 39.19 -19.25 9.85
CA ALA A 432 40.19 -18.24 10.21
C ALA A 432 39.99 -16.91 9.45
N VAL A 433 39.52 -16.96 8.19
CA VAL A 433 39.12 -15.75 7.45
C VAL A 433 37.88 -15.11 8.08
N VAL A 434 36.87 -15.90 8.43
CA VAL A 434 35.64 -15.40 9.08
C VAL A 434 35.97 -14.74 10.42
N GLU A 435 36.72 -15.42 11.29
CA GLU A 435 37.16 -14.89 12.60
C GLU A 435 37.99 -13.61 12.44
N GLY A 436 38.95 -13.61 11.51
CA GLY A 436 39.79 -12.46 11.22
C GLY A 436 39.01 -11.24 10.72
N LEU A 437 38.01 -11.46 9.85
CA LEU A 437 37.12 -10.39 9.36
C LEU A 437 36.18 -9.87 10.44
N VAL A 438 35.60 -10.75 11.27
CA VAL A 438 34.72 -10.34 12.38
C VAL A 438 35.47 -9.42 13.34
N ALA A 439 36.67 -9.80 13.77
CA ALA A 439 37.47 -9.01 14.71
C ALA A 439 37.78 -7.61 14.16
N ARG A 440 38.15 -7.52 12.87
CA ARG A 440 38.53 -6.27 12.21
C ARG A 440 37.35 -5.37 11.91
N LEU A 441 36.25 -5.92 11.39
CA LEU A 441 35.03 -5.16 11.13
C LEU A 441 34.44 -4.63 12.43
N HIS A 442 34.43 -5.43 13.50
CA HIS A 442 34.05 -4.96 14.83
C HIS A 442 34.95 -3.83 15.34
N ALA A 443 36.27 -3.92 15.13
CA ALA A 443 37.21 -2.85 15.49
C ALA A 443 36.95 -1.53 14.74
N THR A 444 36.32 -1.58 13.56
CA THR A 444 35.86 -0.40 12.81
C THR A 444 34.46 0.10 13.23
N GLY A 445 33.85 -0.51 14.25
CA GLY A 445 32.51 -0.17 14.75
C GLY A 445 31.36 -0.77 13.92
N ARG A 446 31.64 -1.72 13.02
CA ARG A 446 30.65 -2.35 12.15
C ARG A 446 30.04 -3.58 12.80
N THR A 447 28.76 -3.81 12.51
CA THR A 447 28.03 -5.00 12.98
C THR A 447 28.14 -6.15 11.97
N VAL A 448 28.48 -7.35 12.45
CA VAL A 448 28.73 -8.53 11.60
C VAL A 448 27.88 -9.71 12.07
N GLY A 449 27.10 -10.29 11.15
CA GLY A 449 26.48 -11.60 11.32
C GLY A 449 27.31 -12.69 10.66
N VAL A 450 27.36 -13.88 11.27
CA VAL A 450 28.04 -15.05 10.68
C VAL A 450 27.01 -16.16 10.53
N VAL A 451 26.93 -16.73 9.32
CA VAL A 451 26.10 -17.89 9.01
C VAL A 451 27.00 -19.02 8.56
N LYS A 452 26.89 -20.19 9.21
CA LYS A 452 27.55 -21.41 8.77
C LYS A 452 26.56 -22.22 7.94
N HIS A 453 26.82 -22.36 6.64
CA HIS A 453 25.95 -23.10 5.73
C HIS A 453 26.46 -24.54 5.58
N ALA A 454 25.64 -25.54 5.92
CA ALA A 454 26.00 -26.96 5.87
C ALA A 454 25.04 -27.74 4.95
N PRO A 455 25.45 -28.10 3.72
CA PRO A 455 24.56 -28.77 2.76
C PRO A 455 24.13 -30.22 3.13
N HIS A 456 24.57 -30.75 4.28
CA HIS A 456 24.25 -32.11 4.74
C HIS A 456 23.63 -32.19 6.17
N GLY A 457 23.24 -31.07 6.80
CA GLY A 457 22.63 -31.02 8.15
C GLY A 457 23.59 -31.23 9.34
N PHE A 458 23.15 -30.85 10.54
CA PHE A 458 23.77 -30.93 11.87
C PHE A 458 22.74 -31.30 12.96
N ASP A 459 23.19 -31.95 14.03
CA ASP A 459 22.38 -32.29 15.21
C ASP A 459 22.69 -31.28 16.34
N VAL A 460 21.73 -30.44 16.73
CA VAL A 460 22.05 -29.10 17.28
C VAL A 460 21.77 -28.86 18.77
N ASP A 461 20.84 -29.57 19.45
CA ASP A 461 20.48 -29.29 20.86
C ASP A 461 20.16 -30.54 21.72
N ARG A 462 20.72 -30.68 22.94
CA ARG A 462 20.52 -31.84 23.86
C ARG A 462 20.56 -31.44 25.36
N PRO A 463 19.95 -32.20 26.29
CA PRO A 463 20.03 -31.92 27.73
C PRO A 463 21.48 -31.85 28.24
N GLY A 464 21.84 -30.77 28.95
CA GLY A 464 23.21 -30.47 29.39
C GLY A 464 24.07 -29.70 28.38
N SER A 465 23.61 -29.55 27.13
CA SER A 465 24.22 -28.64 26.14
C SER A 465 24.13 -27.18 26.60
N ASP A 466 24.90 -26.32 25.96
CA ASP A 466 25.04 -24.93 26.37
C ASP A 466 23.73 -24.13 26.23
N SER A 467 22.88 -24.48 25.25
CA SER A 467 21.54 -23.93 25.02
C SER A 467 20.54 -24.32 26.14
N ASP A 468 20.49 -25.60 26.54
CA ASP A 468 19.66 -26.08 27.66
C ASP A 468 20.10 -25.48 29.01
N ARG A 469 21.40 -25.31 29.22
CA ARG A 469 21.91 -24.66 30.44
C ARG A 469 21.63 -23.16 30.48
N ALA A 470 21.69 -22.47 29.33
CA ALA A 470 21.37 -21.05 29.22
C ALA A 470 19.89 -20.74 29.55
N ALA A 471 18.96 -21.58 29.08
CA ALA A 471 17.54 -21.45 29.39
C ALA A 471 17.26 -21.66 30.91
N ARG A 472 17.91 -22.64 31.53
CA ARG A 472 17.77 -22.93 32.97
C ARG A 472 18.42 -21.89 33.89
N ALA A 473 19.43 -21.18 33.40
CA ALA A 473 20.08 -20.07 34.10
C ALA A 473 19.30 -18.74 34.00
N GLY A 474 18.17 -18.72 33.29
CA GLY A 474 17.26 -17.57 33.21
C GLY A 474 17.38 -16.75 31.92
N ALA A 475 18.04 -17.25 30.87
CA ALA A 475 18.02 -16.58 29.57
C ALA A 475 16.59 -16.59 28.98
N ARG A 476 16.11 -15.41 28.58
CA ARG A 476 14.74 -15.24 28.07
C ARG A 476 14.55 -15.70 26.62
N TRP A 477 15.65 -15.83 25.85
CA TRP A 477 15.64 -16.38 24.50
C TRP A 477 16.93 -17.18 24.26
N VAL A 478 16.79 -18.40 23.73
CA VAL A 478 17.90 -19.27 23.32
C VAL A 478 17.55 -19.85 21.96
N GLY A 479 18.39 -19.63 20.95
CA GLY A 479 18.17 -20.09 19.59
C GLY A 479 19.27 -21.05 19.18
N VAL A 480 18.86 -22.20 18.62
CA VAL A 480 19.75 -23.23 18.12
C VAL A 480 19.33 -23.53 16.68
N LEU A 481 20.21 -23.28 15.71
CA LEU A 481 19.85 -23.23 14.29
C LEU A 481 20.80 -24.07 13.44
N ASP A 482 20.23 -25.05 12.75
CA ASP A 482 20.79 -25.76 11.60
C ASP A 482 19.67 -26.07 10.60
N GLY A 483 19.99 -26.00 9.30
CA GLY A 483 19.38 -26.79 8.22
C GLY A 483 17.88 -26.69 7.91
N GLU A 484 16.97 -26.74 8.89
CA GLU A 484 15.52 -26.74 8.69
C GLU A 484 14.80 -25.85 9.72
N VAL A 485 14.52 -24.60 9.31
CA VAL A 485 13.27 -23.95 9.70
C VAL A 485 12.25 -24.30 8.62
N VAL A 486 11.41 -25.31 8.85
CA VAL A 486 10.30 -25.62 7.94
C VAL A 486 9.20 -24.56 8.10
N TRP A 487 9.23 -23.52 7.27
CA TRP A 487 8.01 -22.81 6.86
C TRP A 487 7.56 -23.37 5.52
N ARG A 488 6.40 -24.02 5.49
CA ARG A 488 5.75 -24.45 4.26
C ARG A 488 4.93 -23.29 3.72
N SER A 489 5.46 -22.54 2.76
CA SER A 489 4.66 -21.66 1.89
C SER A 489 4.69 -22.20 0.47
N GLN A 490 3.54 -22.23 -0.20
CA GLN A 490 3.46 -22.60 -1.60
C GLN A 490 4.35 -21.69 -2.45
N ALA A 491 5.10 -22.32 -3.34
CA ALA A 491 6.16 -21.70 -4.10
C ALA A 491 5.69 -20.56 -5.00
N ALA A 492 6.41 -19.45 -4.93
CA ALA A 492 6.82 -18.67 -6.09
C ALA A 492 8.35 -18.51 -6.00
N GLU A 493 9.02 -18.57 -7.14
CA GLU A 493 10.48 -18.56 -7.27
C GLU A 493 11.13 -17.40 -6.49
N ARG A 494 11.67 -17.69 -5.30
CA ARG A 494 12.47 -16.74 -4.54
C ARG A 494 13.87 -16.67 -5.14
N ARG A 495 14.29 -15.49 -5.62
CA ARG A 495 15.70 -15.20 -5.89
C ARG A 495 16.44 -14.97 -4.56
N GLY A 496 17.42 -15.84 -4.23
CA GLY A 496 18.30 -15.73 -3.05
C GLY A 496 18.36 -17.02 -2.22
N GLU A 497 19.39 -17.15 -1.38
CA GLU A 497 19.60 -18.35 -0.53
C GLU A 497 18.66 -18.34 0.70
N PRO A 498 17.91 -19.42 0.99
CA PRO A 498 16.87 -19.43 2.03
C PRO A 498 17.35 -19.17 3.46
N ALA A 499 18.54 -19.65 3.85
CA ALA A 499 19.06 -19.49 5.21
C ALA A 499 19.48 -18.04 5.49
N VAL A 500 20.06 -17.35 4.51
CA VAL A 500 20.38 -15.93 4.56
C VAL A 500 19.10 -15.10 4.68
N ASN A 501 18.08 -15.40 3.88
CA ASN A 501 16.80 -14.69 3.97
C ASN A 501 16.14 -14.87 5.34
N ALA A 502 16.14 -16.09 5.89
CA ALA A 502 15.59 -16.37 7.21
C ALA A 502 16.36 -15.63 8.33
N PHE A 503 17.70 -15.62 8.26
CA PHE A 503 18.55 -14.88 9.20
C PHE A 503 18.27 -13.37 9.16
N VAL A 504 18.15 -12.79 7.96
CA VAL A 504 17.89 -11.35 7.77
C VAL A 504 16.52 -10.96 8.32
N GLU A 505 15.47 -11.76 8.07
CA GLU A 505 14.13 -11.49 8.62
C GLU A 505 14.08 -11.70 10.14
N ALA A 506 14.79 -12.70 10.69
CA ALA A 506 14.91 -12.86 12.13
C ALA A 506 15.64 -11.65 12.77
N ALA A 507 16.79 -11.25 12.22
CA ALA A 507 17.55 -10.10 12.69
C ALA A 507 16.73 -8.78 12.63
N ARG A 508 15.87 -8.63 11.61
CA ARG A 508 14.89 -7.55 11.51
C ARG A 508 13.88 -7.57 12.65
N ALA A 509 13.30 -8.73 12.94
CA ALA A 509 12.29 -8.88 13.99
C ALA A 509 12.85 -8.53 15.39
N PHE A 510 14.15 -8.74 15.61
CA PHE A 510 14.84 -8.40 16.86
C PHE A 510 15.50 -7.00 16.86
N GLY A 511 15.33 -6.21 15.79
CA GLY A 511 15.85 -4.83 15.71
C GLY A 511 17.37 -4.70 15.59
N ALA A 512 18.06 -5.78 15.19
CA ALA A 512 19.52 -5.86 15.18
C ALA A 512 20.05 -6.41 13.86
N LEU A 513 19.70 -5.76 12.75
CA LEU A 513 20.24 -6.09 11.42
C LEU A 513 21.74 -5.80 11.37
N PRO A 514 22.59 -6.80 11.07
CA PRO A 514 24.01 -6.54 10.85
C PRO A 514 24.24 -5.81 9.52
N GLU A 515 25.31 -5.01 9.44
CA GLU A 515 25.72 -4.34 8.19
C GLU A 515 26.36 -5.32 7.20
N VAL A 516 27.02 -6.36 7.71
CA VAL A 516 27.68 -7.41 6.91
C VAL A 516 27.23 -8.78 7.40
N VAL A 517 26.90 -9.69 6.49
CA VAL A 517 26.64 -11.10 6.77
C VAL A 517 27.69 -11.94 6.04
N LEU A 518 28.56 -12.61 6.81
CA LEU A 518 29.53 -13.56 6.29
C LEU A 518 28.90 -14.95 6.27
N VAL A 519 28.89 -15.60 5.11
CA VAL A 519 28.31 -16.93 4.93
C VAL A 519 29.40 -17.92 4.55
N GLU A 520 29.80 -18.79 5.48
CA GLU A 520 30.78 -19.83 5.18
C GLU A 520 30.15 -20.91 4.30
N GLY A 521 30.77 -21.21 3.14
CA GLY A 521 30.34 -22.26 2.22
C GLY A 521 29.34 -21.85 1.12
N LEU A 522 28.97 -20.57 1.02
CA LEU A 522 28.01 -20.09 0.02
C LEU A 522 28.64 -19.92 -1.37
N HIS A 523 28.28 -20.81 -2.30
CA HIS A 523 28.52 -20.64 -3.73
C HIS A 523 27.24 -20.11 -4.41
N HIS A 524 27.15 -18.80 -4.65
CA HIS A 524 25.97 -18.19 -5.27
C HIS A 524 26.34 -17.25 -6.44
N PRO A 525 25.71 -17.37 -7.62
CA PRO A 525 26.10 -16.62 -8.81
C PRO A 525 25.79 -15.11 -8.74
N ALA A 526 24.88 -14.69 -7.85
CA ALA A 526 24.52 -13.28 -7.68
C ALA A 526 25.18 -12.59 -6.48
N GLU A 527 25.84 -13.35 -5.59
CA GLU A 527 26.49 -12.80 -4.39
C GLU A 527 28.00 -12.66 -4.58
N ARG A 528 28.63 -11.77 -3.81
CA ARG A 528 30.09 -11.62 -3.85
C ARG A 528 30.74 -12.76 -3.05
N THR A 529 31.67 -13.47 -3.66
CA THR A 529 32.41 -14.57 -3.03
C THR A 529 33.88 -14.23 -2.81
N ILE A 530 34.40 -14.61 -1.65
CA ILE A 530 35.83 -14.61 -1.31
C ILE A 530 36.31 -16.05 -1.39
N LEU A 531 37.22 -16.33 -2.31
CA LEU A 531 37.83 -17.65 -2.48
C LEU A 531 39.11 -17.74 -1.65
N VAL A 532 39.24 -18.79 -0.83
CA VAL A 532 40.42 -19.06 0.00
C VAL A 532 41.07 -20.37 -0.43
N GLY A 533 42.27 -20.27 -1.00
CA GLY A 533 42.97 -21.42 -1.60
C GLY A 533 42.40 -21.79 -2.98
N PRO A 534 42.76 -22.98 -3.52
CA PRO A 534 42.26 -23.42 -4.81
C PRO A 534 40.74 -23.68 -4.78
N PRO A 535 40.02 -23.45 -5.90
CA PRO A 535 38.60 -23.72 -5.98
C PRO A 535 38.34 -25.23 -5.95
N LYS A 536 37.35 -25.64 -5.16
CA LYS A 536 36.93 -27.05 -5.05
C LYS A 536 36.22 -27.54 -6.32
N GLU A 537 35.53 -26.64 -7.04
CA GLU A 537 34.80 -26.88 -8.28
C GLU A 537 34.88 -25.63 -9.19
N PRO A 538 34.76 -25.75 -10.53
CA PRO A 538 34.70 -24.59 -11.43
C PRO A 538 33.41 -23.79 -11.19
N GLY A 539 33.55 -22.49 -10.92
CA GLY A 539 32.43 -21.62 -10.58
C GLY A 539 32.62 -20.18 -11.08
N PRO A 540 31.68 -19.27 -10.79
CA PRO A 540 31.79 -17.86 -11.15
C PRO A 540 33.06 -17.23 -10.54
N ARG A 541 33.66 -16.28 -11.26
CA ARG A 541 34.89 -15.60 -10.83
C ARG A 541 34.69 -14.93 -9.47
N PRO A 542 35.55 -15.19 -8.46
CA PRO A 542 35.40 -14.61 -7.14
C PRO A 542 35.65 -13.10 -7.14
N TRP A 543 35.02 -12.41 -6.18
CA TRP A 543 35.24 -10.98 -5.96
C TRP A 543 36.62 -10.69 -5.35
N CYS A 544 37.14 -11.63 -4.56
CA CYS A 544 38.48 -11.60 -4.01
C CYS A 544 39.06 -13.01 -3.88
N GLU A 545 40.36 -13.17 -4.13
CA GLU A 545 41.10 -14.41 -3.93
C GLU A 545 42.13 -14.22 -2.82
N LEU A 546 42.17 -15.16 -1.88
CA LEU A 546 43.17 -15.24 -0.83
C LEU A 546 43.89 -16.59 -0.94
N PRO A 547 45.21 -16.64 -0.71
CA PRO A 547 45.93 -17.91 -0.57
C PRO A 547 45.42 -18.69 0.65
N ALA A 548 45.67 -20.01 0.68
CA ALA A 548 45.37 -20.83 1.85
C ALA A 548 46.20 -20.35 3.05
N VAL A 549 45.59 -20.26 4.24
CA VAL A 549 46.23 -19.66 5.43
C VAL A 549 47.54 -20.36 5.82
N ASN A 550 47.62 -21.67 5.59
CA ASN A 550 48.81 -22.50 5.87
C ASN A 550 49.96 -22.30 4.86
N ARG A 551 49.76 -21.50 3.81
CA ARG A 551 50.76 -21.21 2.78
C ARG A 551 51.34 -19.79 2.88
N VAL A 552 50.97 -19.02 3.91
CA VAL A 552 51.38 -17.61 4.05
C VAL A 552 51.97 -17.32 5.43
N PRO A 553 53.09 -16.58 5.54
CA PRO A 553 53.60 -16.11 6.82
C PRO A 553 52.59 -15.23 7.55
N ARG A 554 52.50 -15.36 8.88
CA ARG A 554 51.49 -14.68 9.71
C ARG A 554 51.37 -13.17 9.46
N GLY A 555 52.50 -12.43 9.37
CA GLY A 555 52.47 -10.99 9.12
C GLY A 555 51.89 -10.60 7.76
N SER A 556 52.15 -11.41 6.72
CA SER A 556 51.57 -11.20 5.39
C SER A 556 50.08 -11.57 5.35
N TRP A 557 49.64 -12.53 6.18
CA TRP A 557 48.24 -12.89 6.32
C TRP A 557 47.41 -11.77 6.97
N GLU A 558 47.92 -11.16 8.05
CA GLU A 558 47.25 -10.03 8.71
C GLU A 558 47.10 -8.83 7.75
N ALA A 559 48.14 -8.50 6.96
CA ALA A 559 48.08 -7.42 5.98
C ALA A 559 47.06 -7.67 4.85
N LEU A 560 46.90 -8.92 4.41
CA LEU A 560 45.87 -9.30 3.44
C LEU A 560 44.45 -9.10 4.01
N LEU A 561 44.25 -9.46 5.28
CA LEU A 561 42.96 -9.25 5.96
C LEU A 561 42.65 -7.77 6.19
N ASP A 562 43.67 -6.96 6.50
CA ASP A 562 43.52 -5.51 6.63
C ASP A 562 43.10 -4.87 5.29
N GLY A 563 43.76 -5.26 4.19
CA GLY A 563 43.40 -4.80 2.84
C GLY A 563 42.00 -5.23 2.41
N LEU A 564 41.59 -6.47 2.73
CA LEU A 564 40.24 -6.95 2.46
C LEU A 564 39.19 -6.20 3.28
N THR A 565 39.47 -5.93 4.56
CA THR A 565 38.59 -5.15 5.43
C THR A 565 38.39 -3.73 4.89
N ALA A 566 39.47 -3.06 4.47
CA ALA A 566 39.38 -1.74 3.85
C ALA A 566 38.52 -1.74 2.58
N ARG A 567 38.63 -2.78 1.74
CA ARG A 567 37.77 -2.96 0.56
C ARG A 567 36.30 -3.19 0.91
N ILE A 568 36.01 -3.94 1.97
CA ILE A 568 34.63 -4.17 2.45
C ILE A 568 34.03 -2.86 2.99
N VAL A 569 34.79 -2.10 3.79
CA VAL A 569 34.36 -0.81 4.32
C VAL A 569 34.09 0.19 3.19
N ALA A 570 35.02 0.32 2.24
CA ALA A 570 34.82 1.14 1.06
C ALA A 570 33.55 0.72 0.30
N LEU A 571 33.36 -0.58 0.08
CA LEU A 571 32.17 -1.10 -0.58
C LEU A 571 30.87 -0.77 0.17
N LEU A 572 30.85 -0.81 1.51
CA LEU A 572 29.68 -0.42 2.31
C LEU A 572 29.35 1.07 2.14
N GLU A 573 30.37 1.92 2.04
CA GLU A 573 30.24 3.37 1.96
C GLU A 573 29.91 3.87 0.55
N THR A 574 30.47 3.24 -0.49
CA THR A 574 30.35 3.69 -1.89
C THR A 574 29.36 2.85 -2.69
N GLY A 575 29.11 1.60 -2.30
CA GLY A 575 28.33 0.63 -3.07
C GLY A 575 29.12 -0.10 -4.17
N GLU A 576 30.36 0.30 -4.44
CA GLU A 576 31.25 -0.22 -5.50
C GLU A 576 32.36 -1.13 -4.97
#